data_AF-A0A9W6GA45-F1
#
_entry.id   AF-A0A9W6GA45-F1
#
_cell.length_a   1.000
_cell.length_b   1.000
_cell.length_c   1.000
_cell.angle_alpha   90.00
_cell.angle_beta   90.00
_cell.angle_gamma   90.00
#
_symmetry.space_group_name_H-M   'P 1'
#
loop_
_entity.id
_entity.type
_entity.pdbx_description
1 polymer ?
#
loop_
_entity_poly.entity_id
_entity_poly.type
_entity_poly.pdbx_seq_one_letter_code
_entity_poly.pdbx_strand_id
1 'polypeptide(L)'
;MNYSNSWHSGEPGSAVRANVPAAAPRPPVRLTEGLTFGGDYNPEQWAPDVWKEDVRLMKEAGVNLVSLGIFAWGTIETAHGVRDWTWLDDVIELLHKGGIGIDLATPTAAPPSWLLAAHPEIAPVLADGFREPPGGRLAWCPANPVFRRHALRHVEALAERYGRHPAVRLWHIGNEFGGGNARCYCNLSAEAFRDWLRGRHGTLDKVNDAWGTAQWGHRFGEWDEILPPRGTALPAATRLCRIKTRT
;
A
#
# COMPACT_ATOMS: atom_id res chain seq x y z
N MET A 1 -1.78 -1.20 37.19
CA MET A 1 -2.88 -1.32 36.22
C MET A 1 -2.51 -2.43 35.25
N ASN A 2 -3.11 -3.60 35.44
CA ASN A 2 -2.88 -4.78 34.63
C ASN A 2 -3.76 -4.72 33.38
N TYR A 3 -3.16 -4.78 32.19
CA TYR A 3 -3.88 -5.19 31.00
C TYR A 3 -3.67 -6.68 30.81
N SER A 4 -4.73 -7.46 31.01
CA SER A 4 -4.79 -8.89 30.75
C SER A 4 -4.73 -9.14 29.24
N ASN A 5 -3.64 -9.74 28.76
CA ASN A 5 -3.58 -10.33 27.43
C ASN A 5 -4.23 -11.71 27.47
N SER A 6 -5.48 -11.81 27.03
CA SER A 6 -6.17 -13.08 26.82
C SER A 6 -6.38 -13.32 25.33
N TRP A 7 -5.38 -13.86 24.64
CA TRP A 7 -5.57 -14.53 23.35
C TRP A 7 -4.59 -15.69 23.22
N HIS A 8 -5.05 -16.89 23.59
CA HIS A 8 -4.47 -18.16 23.17
C HIS A 8 -5.50 -18.94 22.34
N SER A 9 -4.98 -19.65 21.34
CA SER A 9 -5.63 -20.60 20.42
C SER A 9 -6.57 -20.04 19.34
N GLY A 10 -5.98 -19.38 18.34
CA GLY A 10 -6.45 -19.51 16.96
C GLY A 10 -5.47 -20.43 16.22
N GLU A 11 -5.98 -21.44 15.50
CA GLU A 11 -5.15 -22.36 14.70
C GLU A 11 -4.20 -21.60 13.76
N PRO A 12 -2.98 -22.10 13.50
CA PRO A 12 -2.04 -21.46 12.59
C PRO A 12 -2.68 -21.35 11.20
N GLY A 13 -2.90 -20.09 10.80
CA GLY A 13 -3.68 -19.72 9.63
C GLY A 13 -3.23 -20.46 8.39
N SER A 14 -4.15 -21.22 7.79
CA SER A 14 -4.08 -21.56 6.38
C SER A 14 -3.81 -20.25 5.65
N ALA A 15 -2.79 -20.20 4.79
CA ALA A 15 -2.68 -19.13 3.83
C ALA A 15 -4.01 -19.13 3.07
N VAL A 16 -4.89 -18.19 3.40
CA VAL A 16 -6.14 -17.98 2.68
C VAL A 16 -5.68 -17.52 1.31
N ARG A 17 -5.47 -18.48 0.40
CA ARG A 17 -5.75 -18.26 -1.00
C ARG A 17 -7.23 -17.90 -0.96
N ALA A 18 -7.52 -16.61 -0.89
CA ALA A 18 -8.85 -16.13 -1.15
C ALA A 18 -9.18 -16.73 -2.51
N ASN A 19 -10.06 -17.72 -2.50
CA ASN A 19 -10.60 -18.31 -3.70
C ASN A 19 -11.52 -17.22 -4.25
N VAL A 20 -10.92 -16.17 -4.82
CA VAL A 20 -11.63 -15.05 -5.43
C VAL A 20 -12.34 -15.70 -6.60
N PRO A 21 -13.68 -15.84 -6.55
CA PRO A 21 -14.41 -16.44 -7.66
C PRO A 21 -14.04 -15.66 -8.91
N ALA A 22 -13.81 -16.35 -10.03
CA ALA A 22 -13.66 -15.67 -11.30
C ALA A 22 -14.88 -14.75 -11.49
N ALA A 23 -14.66 -13.45 -11.46
CA ALA A 23 -15.73 -12.49 -11.62
C ALA A 23 -16.37 -12.75 -13.00
N ALA A 24 -17.70 -12.83 -13.04
CA ALA A 24 -18.42 -12.92 -14.30
C ALA A 24 -17.91 -11.80 -15.25
N PRO A 25 -17.75 -12.08 -16.56
CA PRO A 25 -17.26 -11.09 -17.50
C PRO A 25 -18.17 -9.86 -17.45
N ARG A 26 -17.63 -8.76 -16.90
CA ARG A 26 -18.32 -7.48 -16.87
C ARG A 26 -18.30 -6.91 -18.30
N PRO A 27 -19.36 -6.24 -18.75
CA PRO A 27 -19.30 -5.49 -20.00
C PRO A 27 -18.10 -4.52 -19.94
N PRO A 28 -17.43 -4.26 -21.08
CA PRO A 28 -16.30 -3.34 -21.10
C PRO A 28 -16.74 -1.99 -20.54
N VAL A 29 -16.08 -1.58 -19.45
CA VAL A 29 -16.33 -0.27 -18.84
C VAL A 29 -15.75 0.78 -19.77
N ARG A 30 -16.60 1.55 -20.46
CA ARG A 30 -16.16 2.76 -21.15
C ARG A 30 -15.92 3.84 -20.10
N LEU A 31 -14.66 4.15 -19.85
CA LEU A 31 -14.26 5.20 -18.89
C LEU A 31 -14.63 6.59 -19.43
N THR A 32 -14.35 6.83 -20.71
CA THR A 32 -14.60 8.07 -21.44
C THR A 32 -15.09 7.77 -22.86
N GLU A 33 -15.59 8.81 -23.55
CA GLU A 33 -15.79 8.73 -25.00
C GLU A 33 -14.44 8.82 -25.72
N GLY A 34 -14.11 7.83 -26.56
CA GLY A 34 -12.83 7.75 -27.26
C GLY A 34 -11.66 7.29 -26.37
N LEU A 35 -10.44 7.69 -26.75
CA LEU A 35 -9.23 7.40 -25.96
C LEU A 35 -9.25 8.18 -24.64
N THR A 36 -8.91 7.53 -23.54
CA THR A 36 -8.71 8.20 -22.25
C THR A 36 -7.39 8.98 -22.27
N PHE A 37 -7.44 10.27 -21.94
CA PHE A 37 -6.33 11.18 -22.02
C PHE A 37 -6.34 12.19 -20.86
N GLY A 38 -5.18 12.33 -20.21
CA GLY A 38 -4.91 13.24 -19.10
C GLY A 38 -3.71 12.78 -18.29
N GLY A 39 -3.77 12.96 -16.97
CA GLY A 39 -2.69 12.57 -16.06
C GLY A 39 -3.00 12.88 -14.60
N ASP A 40 -1.99 12.75 -13.74
CA ASP A 40 -2.08 13.10 -12.33
C ASP A 40 -2.41 14.59 -12.15
N TYR A 41 -3.45 14.87 -11.38
CA TYR A 41 -3.87 16.22 -11.02
C TYR A 41 -3.82 16.39 -9.50
N ASN A 42 -3.00 17.32 -9.05
CA ASN A 42 -2.72 17.58 -7.62
C ASN A 42 -3.13 19.01 -7.24
N PRO A 43 -4.44 19.33 -7.30
CA PRO A 43 -4.98 20.67 -7.04
C PRO A 43 -4.69 21.15 -5.61
N GLU A 44 -4.50 20.23 -4.65
CA GLU A 44 -4.21 20.55 -3.25
C GLU A 44 -2.88 21.31 -3.05
N GLN A 45 -2.05 21.41 -4.10
CA GLN A 45 -0.81 22.19 -4.12
C GLN A 45 -1.00 23.63 -4.60
N TRP A 46 -2.19 23.98 -5.11
CA TRP A 46 -2.48 25.26 -5.77
C TRP A 46 -3.72 25.93 -5.18
N ALA A 47 -3.80 27.24 -5.29
CA ALA A 47 -4.94 28.01 -4.81
C ALA A 47 -6.21 27.74 -5.66
N PRO A 48 -7.42 27.88 -5.10
CA PRO A 48 -8.67 27.54 -5.79
C PRO A 48 -8.96 28.28 -7.10
N ASP A 49 -8.36 29.45 -7.32
CA ASP A 49 -8.46 30.20 -8.57
C ASP A 49 -7.73 29.50 -9.73
N VAL A 50 -6.64 28.79 -9.44
CA VAL A 50 -5.88 28.00 -10.43
C VAL A 50 -6.73 26.84 -10.96
N TRP A 51 -7.53 26.19 -10.11
CA TRP A 51 -8.32 25.01 -10.50
C TRP A 51 -9.30 25.31 -11.64
N LYS A 52 -9.88 26.52 -11.65
CA LYS A 52 -10.81 26.94 -12.71
C LYS A 52 -10.11 27.09 -14.05
N GLU A 53 -8.89 27.63 -14.03
CA GLU A 53 -8.07 27.78 -15.22
C GLU A 53 -7.55 26.42 -15.70
N ASP A 54 -7.16 25.53 -14.79
CA ASP A 54 -6.79 24.14 -15.11
C ASP A 54 -7.91 23.43 -15.87
N VAL A 55 -9.15 23.49 -15.39
CA VAL A 55 -10.29 22.85 -16.08
C VAL A 55 -10.56 23.50 -17.44
N ARG A 56 -10.38 24.82 -17.58
CA ARG A 56 -10.48 25.49 -18.89
C ARG A 56 -9.44 24.97 -19.87
N LEU A 57 -8.18 24.89 -19.44
CA LEU A 57 -7.04 24.42 -20.23
C LEU A 57 -7.13 22.92 -20.55
N MET A 58 -7.58 22.10 -19.60
CA MET A 58 -7.84 20.67 -19.81
C MET A 58 -8.84 20.46 -20.94
N LYS A 59 -9.93 21.24 -20.95
CA LYS A 59 -10.93 21.19 -22.03
C LYS A 59 -10.35 21.63 -23.38
N GLU A 60 -9.52 22.67 -23.39
CA GLU A 60 -8.83 23.15 -24.60
C GLU A 60 -7.87 22.07 -25.16
N ALA A 61 -7.17 21.35 -24.27
CA ALA A 61 -6.26 20.27 -24.62
C ALA A 61 -6.95 18.93 -24.94
N GLY A 62 -8.27 18.82 -24.71
CA GLY A 62 -9.02 17.58 -24.90
C GLY A 62 -8.79 16.52 -23.81
N VAL A 63 -8.32 16.92 -22.63
CA VAL A 63 -8.24 16.05 -21.45
C VAL A 63 -9.66 15.63 -21.04
N ASN A 64 -9.87 14.33 -20.87
CA ASN A 64 -11.17 13.76 -20.53
C ASN A 64 -11.17 12.90 -19.26
N LEU A 65 -10.00 12.69 -18.64
CA LEU A 65 -9.87 12.01 -17.36
C LEU A 65 -8.60 12.44 -16.61
N VAL A 66 -8.68 12.63 -15.29
CA VAL A 66 -7.51 12.91 -14.43
C VAL A 66 -7.43 11.92 -13.27
N SER A 67 -6.21 11.62 -12.81
CA SER A 67 -5.97 10.86 -11.58
C SER A 67 -5.85 11.82 -10.40
N LEU A 68 -6.79 11.77 -9.47
CA LEU A 68 -6.98 12.78 -8.43
C LEU A 68 -6.62 12.25 -7.04
N GLY A 69 -5.80 13.03 -6.31
CA GLY A 69 -5.59 12.86 -4.88
C GLY A 69 -4.69 11.68 -4.50
N ILE A 70 -3.72 11.31 -5.33
CA ILE A 70 -2.84 10.13 -5.11
C ILE A 70 -2.05 10.21 -3.79
N PHE A 71 -1.69 11.42 -3.35
CA PHE A 71 -0.94 11.66 -2.11
C PHE A 71 -1.70 12.56 -1.11
N ALA A 72 -3.01 12.74 -1.31
CA ALA A 72 -3.81 13.72 -0.60
C ALA A 72 -4.31 13.29 0.80
N TRP A 73 -3.78 12.21 1.40
CA TRP A 73 -4.30 11.72 2.70
C TRP A 73 -4.18 12.82 3.76
N GLY A 74 -3.02 13.48 3.86
CA GLY A 74 -2.80 14.50 4.89
C GLY A 74 -3.58 15.79 4.71
N THR A 75 -4.06 16.10 3.51
CA THR A 75 -4.93 17.26 3.26
C THR A 75 -6.40 16.92 3.47
N ILE A 76 -6.78 15.65 3.33
CA ILE A 76 -8.15 15.17 3.59
C ILE A 76 -8.35 14.88 5.09
N GLU A 77 -7.43 14.15 5.72
CA GLU A 77 -7.49 13.79 7.12
C GLU A 77 -6.34 14.45 7.88
N THR A 78 -6.63 15.61 8.45
CA THR A 78 -5.63 16.52 9.05
C THR A 78 -5.21 16.10 10.46
N ALA A 79 -6.05 15.33 11.15
CA ALA A 79 -5.75 14.67 12.41
C ALA A 79 -6.55 13.36 12.51
N HIS A 80 -6.27 12.52 13.52
CA HIS A 80 -6.94 11.23 13.67
C HIS A 80 -8.48 11.37 13.70
N GLY A 81 -9.14 10.90 12.63
CA GLY A 81 -10.59 10.98 12.48
C GLY A 81 -11.13 12.33 12.00
N VAL A 82 -10.33 13.40 12.06
CA VAL A 82 -10.72 14.75 11.65
C VAL A 82 -10.49 14.89 10.14
N ARG A 83 -11.57 15.08 9.39
CA ARG A 83 -11.52 15.17 7.94
C ARG A 83 -12.09 16.47 7.44
N ASP A 84 -11.36 17.10 6.53
CA ASP A 84 -11.82 18.23 5.73
C ASP A 84 -11.98 17.77 4.28
N TRP A 85 -13.23 17.72 3.84
CA TRP A 85 -13.58 17.29 2.49
C TRP A 85 -13.72 18.46 1.51
N THR A 86 -13.73 19.70 2.02
CA THR A 86 -14.20 20.89 1.30
C THR A 86 -13.50 21.06 -0.04
N TRP A 87 -12.16 21.02 -0.04
CA TRP A 87 -11.39 21.21 -1.28
C TRP A 87 -11.62 20.09 -2.29
N LEU A 88 -11.78 18.84 -1.82
CA LEU A 88 -11.95 17.69 -2.69
C LEU A 88 -13.36 17.66 -3.29
N ASP A 89 -14.37 18.04 -2.50
CA ASP A 89 -15.74 18.25 -2.99
C ASP A 89 -15.76 19.31 -4.11
N ASP A 90 -15.14 20.46 -3.87
CA ASP A 90 -15.11 21.57 -4.82
C ASP A 90 -14.41 21.18 -6.14
N VAL A 91 -13.26 20.50 -6.07
CA VAL A 91 -12.54 20.06 -7.26
C VAL A 91 -13.31 18.97 -8.02
N ILE A 92 -13.88 17.99 -7.32
CA ILE A 92 -14.66 16.92 -7.97
C ILE A 92 -15.84 17.52 -8.74
N GLU A 93 -16.56 18.48 -8.14
CA GLU A 93 -17.66 19.18 -8.78
C GLU A 93 -17.19 20.04 -9.97
N LEU A 94 -16.04 20.70 -9.85
CA LEU A 94 -15.47 21.51 -10.92
C LEU A 94 -15.08 20.65 -12.13
N LEU A 95 -14.41 19.52 -11.90
CA LEU A 95 -14.06 18.53 -12.93
C LEU A 95 -15.32 17.93 -13.57
N HIS A 96 -16.32 17.59 -12.75
CA HIS A 96 -17.59 17.04 -13.22
C HIS A 96 -18.33 18.01 -14.17
N LYS A 97 -18.48 19.27 -13.75
CA LYS A 97 -19.06 20.35 -14.59
C LYS A 97 -18.23 20.64 -15.83
N GLY A 98 -16.91 20.41 -15.75
CA GLY A 98 -15.99 20.47 -16.88
C GLY A 98 -16.15 19.33 -17.88
N GLY A 99 -16.90 18.27 -17.54
CA GLY A 99 -17.03 17.06 -18.36
C GLY A 99 -15.82 16.13 -18.27
N ILE A 100 -14.99 16.27 -17.24
CA ILE A 100 -13.74 15.52 -17.05
C ILE A 100 -14.01 14.39 -16.04
N GLY A 101 -13.67 13.16 -16.43
CA GLY A 101 -13.75 11.99 -15.57
C GLY A 101 -12.64 11.96 -14.52
N ILE A 102 -12.82 11.17 -13.48
CA ILE A 102 -11.91 11.08 -12.33
C ILE A 102 -11.54 9.62 -12.10
N ASP A 103 -10.24 9.37 -12.12
CA ASP A 103 -9.61 8.22 -11.47
C ASP A 103 -9.26 8.62 -10.03
N LEU A 104 -10.14 8.25 -9.09
CA LEU A 104 -10.02 8.73 -7.71
C LEU A 104 -9.08 7.81 -6.93
N ALA A 105 -8.01 8.37 -6.36
CA ALA A 105 -7.05 7.57 -5.61
C ALA A 105 -7.52 7.27 -4.19
N THR A 106 -6.91 6.25 -3.56
CA THR A 106 -7.16 5.90 -2.14
C THR A 106 -6.24 6.63 -1.13
N PRO A 107 -5.59 7.71 -1.52
CA PRO A 107 -4.28 8.26 -1.11
C PRO A 107 -3.33 7.50 -0.15
N THR A 108 -3.37 6.17 -0.08
CA THR A 108 -2.59 5.40 0.90
C THR A 108 -1.09 5.28 0.59
N ALA A 109 -0.61 5.92 -0.48
CA ALA A 109 0.80 5.89 -0.85
C ALA A 109 1.69 6.70 0.11
N ALA A 110 1.16 7.79 0.69
CA ALA A 110 1.87 8.62 1.66
C ALA A 110 1.00 8.81 2.92
N PRO A 111 1.35 8.17 4.05
CA PRO A 111 0.67 8.39 5.32
C PRO A 111 0.91 9.83 5.79
N PRO A 112 -0.08 10.46 6.45
CA PRO A 112 0.08 11.82 6.95
C PRO A 112 1.07 11.91 8.12
N SER A 113 1.69 13.06 8.31
CA SER A 113 2.70 13.29 9.35
C SER A 113 2.18 13.01 10.76
N TRP A 114 0.92 13.34 11.07
CA TRP A 114 0.33 13.05 12.38
C TRP A 114 0.28 11.54 12.67
N LEU A 115 0.04 10.72 11.64
CA LEU A 115 -0.02 9.27 11.78
C LEU A 115 1.37 8.69 12.02
N LEU A 116 2.36 9.15 11.26
CA LEU A 116 3.75 8.73 11.44
C LEU A 116 4.33 9.19 12.79
N ALA A 117 3.93 10.36 13.27
CA ALA A 117 4.33 10.87 14.58
C ALA A 117 3.72 10.07 15.73
N ALA A 118 2.43 9.71 15.63
CA ALA A 118 1.73 8.90 16.63
C ALA A 118 2.17 7.43 16.63
N HIS A 119 2.55 6.92 15.45
CA HIS A 119 2.88 5.51 15.23
C HIS A 119 4.21 5.35 14.47
N PRO A 120 5.36 5.66 15.10
CA PRO A 120 6.68 5.55 14.46
C PRO A 120 7.01 4.11 14.03
N GLU A 121 6.36 3.10 14.61
CA GLU A 121 6.47 1.70 14.22
C GLU A 121 5.97 1.41 12.80
N ILE A 122 5.17 2.30 12.19
CA ILE A 122 4.73 2.22 10.80
C ILE A 122 5.93 2.26 9.85
N ALA A 123 6.92 3.10 10.15
CA ALA A 123 8.06 3.30 9.26
C ALA A 123 8.81 2.00 8.95
N PRO A 124 9.28 1.80 7.71
CA PRO A 124 10.09 0.66 7.35
C PRO A 124 11.44 0.67 8.08
N VAL A 125 12.02 -0.51 8.23
CA VAL A 125 13.37 -0.72 8.76
C VAL A 125 14.22 -1.27 7.63
N LEU A 126 15.37 -0.66 7.38
CA LEU A 126 16.35 -1.04 6.35
C LEU A 126 17.16 -2.27 6.79
N ALA A 127 17.97 -2.81 5.86
CA ALA A 127 18.72 -4.05 6.07
C ALA A 127 19.78 -3.95 7.19
N ASP A 128 20.27 -2.75 7.47
CA ASP A 128 21.21 -2.43 8.56
C ASP A 128 20.51 -2.16 9.90
N GLY A 129 19.18 -2.22 9.95
CA GLY A 129 18.38 -1.93 11.13
C GLY A 129 17.98 -0.45 11.29
N PHE A 130 18.39 0.43 10.37
CA PHE A 130 17.97 1.83 10.39
C PHE A 130 16.46 1.95 10.11
N ARG A 131 15.75 2.64 10.99
CA ARG A 131 14.33 2.97 10.77
C ARG A 131 14.25 4.28 10.00
N GLU A 132 13.57 4.27 8.86
CA GLU A 132 13.48 5.46 8.03
C GLU A 132 12.68 6.56 8.75
N PRO A 133 13.18 7.80 8.77
CA PRO A 133 12.42 8.93 9.31
C PRO A 133 11.23 9.29 8.40
N PRO A 134 10.21 9.97 8.94
CA PRO A 134 9.15 10.53 8.12
C PRO A 134 9.71 11.62 7.17
N GLY A 135 9.03 11.83 6.04
CA GLY A 135 9.37 12.89 5.07
C GLY A 135 9.45 12.40 3.61
N GLY A 136 9.65 11.11 3.41
CA GLY A 136 9.51 10.47 2.10
C GLY A 136 8.07 10.06 1.76
N ARG A 137 7.90 9.41 0.61
CA ARG A 137 6.67 8.69 0.23
C ARG A 137 6.86 7.19 0.42
N LEU A 138 5.76 6.44 0.51
CA LEU A 138 5.79 5.00 0.81
C LEU A 138 6.51 4.67 2.13
N ALA A 139 6.55 5.62 3.07
CA ALA A 139 7.23 5.49 4.37
C ALA A 139 6.45 4.60 5.36
N TRP A 140 6.07 3.39 4.94
CA TRP A 140 5.34 2.43 5.75
C TRP A 140 5.74 0.98 5.42
N CYS A 141 5.79 0.15 6.47
CA CYS A 141 6.03 -1.29 6.37
C CYS A 141 4.77 -2.02 5.85
N PRO A 142 4.86 -2.83 4.78
CA PRO A 142 3.70 -3.55 4.24
C PRO A 142 3.06 -4.56 5.18
N ALA A 143 3.81 -5.08 6.14
CA ALA A 143 3.31 -6.00 7.16
C ALA A 143 2.71 -5.27 8.39
N ASN A 144 2.71 -3.93 8.42
CA ASN A 144 2.30 -3.20 9.63
C ASN A 144 0.76 -3.16 9.77
N PRO A 145 0.18 -3.76 10.83
CA PRO A 145 -1.27 -3.80 11.02
C PRO A 145 -1.86 -2.46 11.44
N VAL A 146 -1.09 -1.57 12.08
CA VAL A 146 -1.52 -0.21 12.43
C VAL A 146 -1.74 0.56 11.13
N PHE A 147 -0.74 0.60 10.25
CA PHE A 147 -0.88 1.25 8.93
C PHE A 147 -2.08 0.70 8.17
N ARG A 148 -2.21 -0.63 8.08
CA ARG A 148 -3.34 -1.28 7.38
C ARG A 148 -4.70 -0.82 7.92
N ARG A 149 -4.88 -0.75 9.24
CA ARG A 149 -6.14 -0.28 9.85
C ARG A 149 -6.45 1.17 9.50
N HIS A 150 -5.46 2.07 9.61
CA HIS A 150 -5.66 3.49 9.29
C HIS A 150 -5.95 3.69 7.80
N ALA A 151 -5.24 2.97 6.94
CA ALA A 151 -5.44 2.98 5.50
C ALA A 151 -6.86 2.55 5.15
N LEU A 152 -7.30 1.37 5.62
CA LEU A 152 -8.64 0.86 5.33
C LEU A 152 -9.74 1.82 5.80
N ARG A 153 -9.66 2.34 7.03
CA ARG A 153 -10.63 3.33 7.54
C ARG A 153 -10.66 4.63 6.71
N HIS A 154 -9.52 5.05 6.16
CA HIS A 154 -9.48 6.21 5.27
C HIS A 154 -10.17 5.89 3.93
N VAL A 155 -9.84 4.75 3.33
CA VAL A 155 -10.44 4.28 2.08
C VAL A 155 -11.95 4.07 2.20
N GLU A 156 -12.42 3.49 3.31
CA GLU A 156 -13.84 3.30 3.59
C GLU A 156 -14.60 4.64 3.60
N ALA A 157 -14.10 5.63 4.34
CA ALA A 157 -14.72 6.97 4.37
C ALA A 157 -14.73 7.65 2.99
N LEU A 158 -13.67 7.48 2.21
CA LEU A 158 -13.56 8.02 0.86
C LEU A 158 -14.55 7.33 -0.11
N ALA A 159 -14.66 6.01 -0.03
CA ALA A 159 -15.58 5.22 -0.84
C ALA A 159 -17.05 5.47 -0.48
N GLU A 160 -17.37 5.62 0.81
CA GLU A 160 -18.70 6.02 1.28
C GLU A 160 -19.12 7.38 0.71
N ARG A 161 -18.18 8.34 0.69
CA ARG A 161 -18.44 9.71 0.21
C ARG A 161 -18.55 9.81 -1.31
N TYR A 162 -17.59 9.24 -2.05
CA TYR A 162 -17.46 9.50 -3.49
C TYR A 162 -17.73 8.29 -4.39
N GLY A 163 -17.89 7.08 -3.84
CA GLY A 163 -17.98 5.85 -4.63
C GLY A 163 -19.20 5.76 -5.55
N ARG A 164 -20.18 6.66 -5.42
CA ARG A 164 -21.35 6.79 -6.30
C ARG A 164 -21.35 8.07 -7.13
N HIS A 165 -20.32 8.90 -7.02
CA HIS A 165 -20.25 10.16 -7.73
C HIS A 165 -20.04 9.91 -9.25
N PRO A 166 -20.86 10.51 -10.15
CA PRO A 166 -20.83 10.19 -11.59
C PRO A 166 -19.52 10.58 -12.30
N ALA A 167 -18.74 11.50 -11.72
CA ALA A 167 -17.42 11.82 -12.23
C ALA A 167 -16.36 10.75 -11.87
N VAL A 168 -16.54 9.96 -10.81
CA VAL A 168 -15.60 8.91 -10.42
C VAL A 168 -15.82 7.69 -11.31
N ARG A 169 -14.86 7.44 -12.21
CA ARG A 169 -14.94 6.37 -13.24
C ARG A 169 -14.14 5.14 -12.88
N LEU A 170 -13.08 5.29 -12.09
CA LEU A 170 -12.23 4.22 -11.59
C LEU A 170 -11.56 4.62 -10.27
N TRP A 171 -10.91 3.64 -9.64
CA TRP A 171 -10.17 3.80 -8.40
C TRP A 171 -8.68 3.56 -8.62
N HIS A 172 -7.85 4.52 -8.22
CA HIS A 172 -6.39 4.40 -8.19
C HIS A 172 -5.94 3.91 -6.82
N ILE A 173 -5.73 2.59 -6.69
CA ILE A 173 -5.44 1.97 -5.39
C ILE A 173 -3.97 2.15 -5.03
N GLY A 174 -3.70 2.95 -3.99
CA GLY A 174 -2.34 3.27 -3.55
C GLY A 174 -1.56 4.02 -4.61
N ASN A 175 -0.25 3.76 -4.69
CA ASN A 175 0.61 4.18 -5.78
C ASN A 175 1.91 3.37 -5.74
N GLU A 176 2.36 2.84 -6.88
CA GLU A 176 3.69 2.22 -7.05
C GLU A 176 4.12 1.30 -5.89
N PHE A 177 3.27 0.33 -5.52
CA PHE A 177 3.59 -0.63 -4.46
C PHE A 177 4.97 -1.26 -4.68
N GLY A 178 5.83 -1.17 -3.66
CA GLY A 178 7.20 -1.67 -3.73
C GLY A 178 8.24 -0.67 -4.26
N GLY A 179 7.84 0.49 -4.79
CA GLY A 179 8.78 1.50 -5.30
C GLY A 179 9.72 2.05 -4.22
N GLY A 180 9.20 2.28 -3.01
CA GLY A 180 9.96 2.75 -1.84
C GLY A 180 9.95 1.78 -0.64
N ASN A 181 9.04 0.80 -0.64
CA ASN A 181 8.80 -0.06 0.52
C ASN A 181 8.74 -1.55 0.19
N ALA A 182 9.32 -1.99 -0.94
CA ALA A 182 9.40 -3.41 -1.28
C ALA A 182 10.14 -4.25 -0.23
N ARG A 183 11.01 -3.62 0.55
CA ARG A 183 11.84 -4.30 1.56
C ARG A 183 11.73 -3.57 2.89
N CYS A 184 11.30 -4.31 3.91
CA CYS A 184 11.34 -3.88 5.29
C CYS A 184 11.82 -5.07 6.13
N TYR A 185 12.74 -4.82 7.06
CA TYR A 185 13.42 -5.85 7.84
C TYR A 185 13.00 -5.82 9.31
N CYS A 186 11.89 -5.15 9.67
CA CYS A 186 11.38 -5.13 11.04
C CYS A 186 10.82 -6.49 11.46
N ASN A 187 10.48 -6.65 12.75
CA ASN A 187 9.99 -7.92 13.29
C ASN A 187 8.64 -8.34 12.68
N LEU A 188 7.78 -7.39 12.31
CA LEU A 188 6.51 -7.68 11.61
C LEU A 188 6.77 -8.29 10.22
N SER A 189 7.76 -7.76 9.48
CA SER A 189 8.17 -8.37 8.21
C SER A 189 8.82 -9.74 8.40
N ALA A 190 9.54 -9.95 9.49
CA ALA A 190 10.14 -11.25 9.82
C ALA A 190 9.05 -12.32 10.05
N GLU A 191 8.03 -11.97 10.82
CA GLU A 191 6.87 -12.84 11.06
C GLU A 191 6.11 -13.12 9.77
N ALA A 192 5.75 -12.08 9.00
CA ALA A 192 5.06 -12.24 7.71
C ALA A 192 5.87 -13.09 6.71
N PHE A 193 7.21 -12.98 6.74
CA PHE A 193 8.08 -13.81 5.92
C PHE A 193 8.02 -15.29 6.35
N ARG A 194 8.04 -15.58 7.65
CA ARG A 194 7.87 -16.95 8.17
C ARG A 194 6.51 -17.53 7.80
N ASP A 195 5.44 -16.74 7.88
CA ASP A 195 4.11 -17.17 7.46
C ASP A 195 4.05 -17.52 5.97
N TRP A 196 4.69 -16.69 5.14
CA TRP A 196 4.83 -17.00 3.71
C TRP A 196 5.61 -18.30 3.48
N LEU A 197 6.69 -18.54 4.24
CA LEU A 197 7.47 -19.79 4.13
C LEU A 197 6.66 -21.02 4.57
N ARG A 198 5.88 -20.91 5.65
CA ARG A 198 4.95 -21.97 6.06
C ARG A 198 3.95 -22.27 4.96
N GLY A 199 3.34 -21.24 4.37
CA GLY A 199 2.39 -21.42 3.25
C GLY A 199 3.02 -22.00 1.99
N ARG A 200 4.27 -21.64 1.69
CA ARG A 200 4.99 -22.10 0.48
C ARG A 200 5.59 -23.48 0.61
N HIS A 201 6.21 -23.79 1.74
CA HIS A 201 7.01 -24.99 1.93
C HIS A 201 6.35 -26.00 2.87
N GLY A 202 5.36 -25.60 3.68
CA GLY A 202 4.64 -26.44 4.64
C GLY A 202 5.44 -26.74 5.91
N THR A 203 6.66 -27.23 5.78
CA THR A 203 7.50 -27.71 6.90
C THR A 203 8.88 -27.07 6.90
N LEU A 204 9.50 -26.94 8.07
CA LEU A 204 10.84 -26.38 8.22
C LEU A 204 11.91 -27.21 7.51
N ASP A 205 11.77 -28.55 7.47
CA ASP A 205 12.68 -29.42 6.72
C ASP A 205 12.72 -29.10 5.22
N LYS A 206 11.56 -28.81 4.62
CA LYS A 206 11.47 -28.40 3.21
C LYS A 206 12.10 -27.03 2.96
N VAL A 207 12.10 -26.13 3.94
CA VAL A 207 12.82 -24.85 3.85
C VAL A 207 14.33 -25.10 3.92
N ASN A 208 14.77 -25.87 4.92
CA ASN A 208 16.18 -26.25 5.09
C ASN A 208 16.76 -26.93 3.85
N ASP A 209 16.02 -27.88 3.27
CA ASP A 209 16.43 -28.57 2.04
C ASP A 209 16.49 -27.60 0.85
N ALA A 210 15.44 -26.78 0.64
CA ALA A 210 15.37 -25.83 -0.48
C ALA A 210 16.47 -24.77 -0.43
N TRP A 211 16.88 -24.34 0.76
CA TRP A 211 17.92 -23.34 0.95
C TRP A 211 19.32 -23.93 1.17
N GLY A 212 19.44 -25.26 1.26
CA GLY A 212 20.73 -25.92 1.48
C GLY A 212 21.40 -25.52 2.80
N THR A 213 20.61 -25.36 3.86
CA THR A 213 21.06 -24.80 5.15
C THR A 213 22.05 -25.70 5.92
N ALA A 214 22.26 -26.94 5.48
CA ALA A 214 23.34 -27.78 5.97
C ALA A 214 24.73 -27.15 5.74
N GLN A 215 24.87 -26.34 4.69
CA GLN A 215 26.10 -25.60 4.41
C GLN A 215 26.35 -24.54 5.49
N TRP A 216 27.60 -24.46 5.97
CA TRP A 216 28.05 -23.52 7.00
C TRP A 216 27.27 -23.57 8.33
N GLY A 217 26.57 -24.68 8.60
CA GLY A 217 25.90 -24.90 9.88
C GLY A 217 24.64 -24.05 10.10
N HIS A 218 23.98 -23.58 9.04
CA HIS A 218 22.80 -22.72 9.12
C HIS A 218 21.46 -23.46 9.25
N ARG A 219 21.46 -24.76 9.61
CA ARG A 219 20.22 -25.53 9.69
C ARG A 219 19.32 -24.96 10.77
N PHE A 220 18.10 -24.59 10.40
CA PHE A 220 17.09 -24.11 11.31
C PHE A 220 16.40 -25.28 12.02
N GLY A 221 16.37 -25.24 13.35
CA GLY A 221 15.57 -26.11 14.21
C GLY A 221 14.17 -25.56 14.46
N GLU A 222 14.03 -24.23 14.48
CA GLU A 222 12.75 -23.55 14.75
C GLU A 222 12.46 -22.43 13.75
N TRP A 223 11.18 -22.12 13.54
CA TRP A 223 10.79 -21.04 12.61
C TRP A 223 11.32 -19.67 13.01
N ASP A 224 11.44 -19.41 14.31
CA ASP A 224 11.86 -18.11 14.84
C ASP A 224 13.34 -17.79 14.61
N GLU A 225 14.13 -18.81 14.25
CA GLU A 225 15.53 -18.65 13.84
C GLU A 225 15.66 -18.08 12.42
N ILE A 226 14.60 -18.17 11.60
CA ILE A 226 14.60 -17.57 10.26
C ILE A 226 14.41 -16.06 10.40
N LEU A 227 15.39 -15.29 9.93
CA LEU A 227 15.29 -13.83 9.83
C LEU A 227 15.23 -13.39 8.36
N PRO A 228 14.60 -12.25 8.05
CA PRO A 228 14.81 -11.57 6.77
C PRO A 228 16.31 -11.37 6.53
N PRO A 229 16.80 -11.42 5.28
CA PRO A 229 18.22 -11.32 4.98
C PRO A 229 18.74 -9.90 5.26
N ARG A 230 19.13 -9.66 6.51
CA ARG A 230 19.71 -8.40 7.00
C ARG A 230 21.20 -8.33 6.68
N GLY A 231 21.75 -7.11 6.72
CA GLY A 231 23.18 -6.83 6.57
C GLY A 231 23.61 -6.46 5.14
N THR A 232 24.75 -5.78 5.08
CA THR A 232 25.44 -5.36 3.83
C THR A 232 26.65 -6.25 3.50
N ALA A 233 26.97 -7.23 4.35
CA ALA A 233 28.19 -8.02 4.26
C ALA A 233 27.95 -9.44 3.71
N LEU A 234 28.66 -9.73 2.61
CA LEU A 234 28.83 -10.99 1.86
C LEU A 234 27.56 -11.58 1.19
N PRO A 235 27.63 -11.95 -0.11
CA PRO A 235 26.48 -12.38 -0.91
C PRO A 235 25.99 -13.80 -0.61
N ALA A 236 26.35 -14.36 0.55
CA ALA A 236 26.35 -15.79 0.80
C ALA A 236 24.93 -16.31 1.13
N ALA A 237 24.19 -15.62 2.01
CA ALA A 237 22.83 -16.02 2.39
C ALA A 237 21.81 -15.79 1.25
N THR A 238 21.95 -14.71 0.49
CA THR A 238 21.01 -14.37 -0.60
C THR A 238 21.20 -15.24 -1.86
N ARG A 239 22.39 -15.84 -2.05
CA ARG A 239 22.66 -16.74 -3.20
C ARG A 239 22.25 -18.19 -2.97
N LEU A 240 22.21 -18.67 -1.72
CA LEU A 240 21.75 -20.03 -1.39
C LEU A 240 20.32 -20.30 -1.88
N CYS A 241 19.46 -19.27 -1.85
CA CYS A 241 18.06 -19.34 -2.30
C CYS A 241 17.88 -19.63 -3.82
N ARG A 242 18.95 -19.55 -4.64
CA ARG A 242 18.89 -19.80 -6.09
C ARG A 242 19.43 -21.17 -6.53
N ILE A 243 20.03 -21.96 -5.64
CA ILE A 243 20.81 -23.13 -6.06
C ILE A 243 19.94 -24.36 -6.36
N LYS A 244 18.74 -24.49 -5.78
CA LYS A 244 17.90 -25.70 -5.93
C LYS A 244 16.58 -25.53 -6.69
N THR A 245 16.23 -24.34 -7.19
CA THR A 245 14.94 -24.12 -7.88
C THR A 245 14.96 -24.42 -9.39
N ARG A 246 15.97 -25.14 -9.89
CA ARG A 246 16.03 -25.64 -11.27
C ARG A 246 16.03 -27.17 -11.29
N THR A 247 14.85 -27.76 -11.11
CA THR A 247 14.48 -29.10 -11.61
C THR A 247 12.97 -29.14 -11.77
#